data_AF-A0A9X2B0N7-F1
#
_entry.id   AF-A0A9X2B0N7-F1
#
_cell.length_a   1.000
_cell.length_b   1.000
_cell.length_c   1.000
_cell.angle_alpha   90.00
_cell.angle_beta   90.00
_cell.angle_gamma   90.00
#
_symmetry.space_group_name_H-M   'P 1'
#
loop_
_entity.id
_entity.type
_entity.pdbx_description
1 polymer ?
#
loop_
_entity_poly.entity_id
_entity_poly.type
_entity_poly.pdbx_seq_one_letter_code
_entity_poly.pdbx_strand_id
1 'polypeptide(L)'
;MSMSQQQVQEHMMTYLESTECRIIEKSPWHVTVKLSPQADKQLTNRPYYWGFVERTGVEPETLSFTFVFDPEQYDKKEQLNASQQPQQDSILSRYFGTAPMVPQIGPGRIQREDVVYGSSRLQQIWNAARQEGSCLYLFEQPAALQRETLFSAAYEPWLGICYKVEMACDVKKEELHFVGISLVTGRIVSPFPERLRGLALSPRLPENIHIQPASISLPQAASLLEGYMTRLLAEMDYGWAEQARERLNEELAVIDIYYEDLLKEPDEEKLAAIREQYSNRRSETTWQYEPKVHLSVITCGLFHLRSIR
;
A
#
# COMPACT_ATOMS: atom_id res chain seq x y z
N MET A 1 -13.03 6.89 8.93
CA MET A 1 -11.76 7.18 9.63
C MET A 1 -11.15 8.42 9.01
N SER A 2 -10.80 9.43 9.80
CA SER A 2 -10.12 10.66 9.35
C SER A 2 -8.71 10.68 9.92
N MET A 3 -7.71 10.96 9.08
CA MET A 3 -6.31 11.09 9.48
C MET A 3 -5.96 12.56 9.67
N SER A 4 -5.20 12.90 10.72
CA SER A 4 -4.79 14.28 10.97
C SER A 4 -3.67 14.72 10.00
N GLN A 5 -3.53 16.03 9.78
CA GLN A 5 -2.45 16.58 8.93
C GLN A 5 -1.06 16.19 9.45
N GLN A 6 -0.87 16.14 10.77
CA GLN A 6 0.39 15.71 11.39
C GLN A 6 0.71 14.25 11.07
N GLN A 7 -0.30 13.37 11.13
CA GLN A 7 -0.12 11.97 10.73
C GLN A 7 0.23 11.87 9.25
N VAL A 8 -0.46 12.61 8.36
CA VAL A 8 -0.14 12.62 6.93
C VAL A 8 1.30 13.05 6.69
N GLN A 9 1.75 14.10 7.38
CA GLN A 9 3.13 14.57 7.32
C GLN A 9 4.11 13.50 7.82
N GLU A 10 3.83 12.84 8.94
CA GLU A 10 4.69 11.80 9.51
C GLU A 10 4.88 10.64 8.52
N HIS A 11 3.78 10.11 7.97
CA HIS A 11 3.84 9.05 6.96
C HIS A 11 4.60 9.47 5.70
N MET A 12 4.39 10.72 5.25
CA MET A 12 5.12 11.28 4.12
C MET A 12 6.62 11.33 4.39
N MET A 13 7.01 11.82 5.57
CA MET A 13 8.41 11.92 5.97
C MET A 13 9.05 10.54 6.06
N THR A 14 8.38 9.55 6.67
CA THR A 14 8.88 8.18 6.73
C THR A 14 9.14 7.61 5.35
N TYR A 15 8.24 7.82 4.39
CA TYR A 15 8.44 7.38 3.01
C TYR A 15 9.65 8.07 2.35
N LEU A 16 9.74 9.40 2.45
CA LEU A 16 10.83 10.16 1.86
C LEU A 16 12.20 9.79 2.45
N GLU A 17 12.27 9.56 3.76
CA GLU A 17 13.48 9.12 4.46
C GLU A 17 13.85 7.68 4.07
N SER A 18 12.87 6.77 3.99
CA SER A 18 13.10 5.37 3.61
C SER A 18 13.56 5.19 2.16
N THR A 19 13.15 6.10 1.28
CA THR A 19 13.54 6.13 -0.14
C THR A 19 14.79 6.96 -0.39
N GLU A 20 15.46 7.43 0.67
CA GLU A 20 16.68 8.24 0.61
C GLU A 20 16.52 9.52 -0.24
N CYS A 21 15.34 10.13 -0.21
CA CYS A 21 15.10 11.42 -0.86
C CYS A 21 15.90 12.54 -0.17
N ARG A 22 16.42 13.49 -0.96
CA ARG A 22 17.18 14.62 -0.42
C ARG A 22 16.22 15.73 0.02
N ILE A 23 16.04 15.88 1.33
CA ILE A 23 15.25 16.96 1.92
C ILE A 23 16.03 18.28 1.78
N ILE A 24 15.39 19.29 1.17
CA ILE A 24 15.95 20.62 0.96
C ILE A 24 15.46 21.57 2.07
N GLU A 25 14.15 21.57 2.34
CA GLU A 25 13.51 22.38 3.37
C GLU A 25 12.47 21.56 4.12
N LYS A 26 12.42 21.72 5.45
CA LYS A 26 11.43 21.09 6.31
C LYS A 26 10.73 22.15 7.14
N SER A 27 9.41 22.17 7.06
CA SER A 27 8.55 23.07 7.81
C SER A 27 7.35 22.30 8.40
N PRO A 28 6.68 22.83 9.44
CA PRO A 28 5.48 22.17 9.99
C PRO A 28 4.35 22.00 8.98
N TRP A 29 4.25 22.89 7.99
CA TRP A 29 3.15 22.87 7.00
C TRP A 29 3.59 22.44 5.59
N HIS A 30 4.90 22.37 5.29
CA HIS A 30 5.38 21.92 3.98
C HIS A 30 6.78 21.29 4.05
N VAL A 31 7.11 20.46 3.07
CA VAL A 31 8.43 19.85 2.90
C VAL A 31 8.85 19.94 1.45
N THR A 32 10.03 20.49 1.20
CA THR A 32 10.63 20.60 -0.13
C THR A 32 11.74 19.58 -0.27
N VAL A 33 11.69 18.77 -1.32
CA VAL A 33 12.47 17.54 -1.48
C VAL A 33 12.90 17.39 -2.93
N LYS A 34 14.13 16.94 -3.14
CA LYS A 34 14.57 16.34 -4.41
C LYS A 34 14.42 14.82 -4.30
N LEU A 35 13.61 14.24 -5.19
CA LEU A 35 13.31 12.81 -5.17
C LEU A 35 14.56 11.98 -5.44
N SER A 36 14.64 10.79 -4.85
CA SER A 36 15.61 9.77 -5.25
C SER A 36 15.21 9.13 -6.59
N PRO A 37 16.13 8.47 -7.32
CA PRO A 37 15.80 7.77 -8.56
C PRO A 37 14.65 6.77 -8.41
N GLN A 38 14.60 6.06 -7.29
CA GLN A 38 13.55 5.09 -6.97
C GLN A 38 12.21 5.79 -6.76
N ALA A 39 12.16 6.84 -5.93
CA ALA A 39 10.93 7.58 -5.69
C ALA A 39 10.42 8.32 -6.95
N ASP A 40 11.31 8.87 -7.77
CA ASP A 40 10.93 9.57 -9.01
C ASP A 40 10.29 8.61 -10.03
N LYS A 41 10.83 7.40 -10.21
CA LYS A 41 10.22 6.36 -11.06
C LYS A 41 8.77 6.05 -10.66
N GLN A 42 8.53 5.93 -9.36
CA GLN A 42 7.23 5.54 -8.84
C GLN A 42 6.22 6.70 -8.82
N LEU A 43 6.69 7.91 -8.54
CA LEU A 43 5.81 9.06 -8.33
C LEU A 43 5.53 9.86 -9.61
N THR A 44 6.48 9.95 -10.54
CA THR A 44 6.42 10.97 -11.60
C THR A 44 5.94 10.45 -12.95
N ASN A 45 5.71 9.13 -13.09
CA ASN A 45 5.24 8.49 -14.32
C ASN A 45 5.99 8.97 -15.59
N ARG A 46 7.34 8.91 -15.55
CA ARG A 46 8.24 9.33 -16.66
C ARG A 46 8.92 8.11 -17.33
N PRO A 47 8.18 7.16 -17.93
CA PRO A 47 8.76 5.91 -18.43
C PRO A 47 9.81 6.14 -19.54
N TYR A 48 9.58 7.10 -20.45
CA TYR A 48 10.53 7.39 -21.53
C TYR A 48 11.86 7.97 -21.03
N TYR A 49 11.81 8.84 -20.01
CA TYR A 49 13.01 9.41 -19.40
C TYR A 49 13.86 8.30 -18.76
N TRP A 50 13.22 7.47 -17.93
CA TRP A 50 13.91 6.37 -17.26
C TRP A 50 14.43 5.32 -18.24
N GLY A 51 13.66 4.99 -19.28
CA GLY A 51 14.14 4.12 -20.35
C GLY A 51 15.36 4.67 -21.09
N PHE A 52 15.45 5.99 -21.30
CA PHE A 52 16.64 6.61 -21.88
C PHE A 52 17.84 6.56 -20.92
N VAL A 53 17.65 6.96 -19.66
CA VAL A 53 18.70 6.97 -18.63
C VAL A 53 19.29 5.56 -18.44
N GLU A 54 18.45 4.54 -18.32
CA GLU A 54 18.89 3.15 -18.14
C GLU A 54 19.64 2.61 -19.36
N ARG A 55 19.23 2.99 -20.58
CA ARG A 55 19.91 2.58 -21.81
C ARG A 55 21.24 3.27 -22.03
N THR A 56 21.35 4.53 -21.60
CA THR A 56 22.52 5.37 -21.88
C THR A 56 23.53 5.40 -20.73
N GLY A 57 23.13 4.97 -19.53
CA GLY A 57 23.97 4.99 -18.33
C GLY A 57 24.30 6.41 -17.84
N VAL A 58 23.52 7.41 -18.25
CA VAL A 58 23.70 8.81 -17.82
C VAL A 58 23.24 8.96 -16.36
N GLU A 59 23.87 9.87 -15.62
CA GLU A 59 23.45 10.21 -14.25
C GLU A 59 22.00 10.70 -14.22
N PRO A 60 21.13 10.15 -13.34
CA PRO A 60 19.72 10.49 -13.30
C PRO A 60 19.48 11.90 -12.73
N GLU A 61 18.64 12.65 -13.43
CA GLU A 61 18.09 13.94 -13.05
C GLU A 61 16.63 13.78 -12.61
N THR A 62 16.45 13.77 -11.29
CA THR A 62 15.17 13.60 -10.61
C THR A 62 14.47 14.92 -10.36
N LEU A 63 13.14 14.87 -10.28
CA LEU A 63 12.31 16.04 -10.02
C LEU A 63 12.37 16.47 -8.55
N SER A 64 12.05 17.74 -8.32
CA SER A 64 11.92 18.32 -6.99
C SER A 64 10.48 18.73 -6.74
N PHE A 65 9.97 18.44 -5.54
CA PHE A 65 8.60 18.73 -5.14
C PHE A 65 8.57 19.51 -3.82
N THR A 66 7.58 20.38 -3.69
CA THR A 66 7.15 20.96 -2.42
C THR A 66 5.81 20.36 -2.08
N PHE A 67 5.80 19.49 -1.07
CA PHE A 67 4.59 18.89 -0.54
C PHE A 67 4.04 19.76 0.58
N VAL A 68 2.80 20.24 0.42
CA VAL A 68 2.14 21.14 1.37
C VAL A 68 1.05 20.36 2.11
N PHE A 69 1.13 20.29 3.43
CA PHE A 69 0.17 19.57 4.29
C PHE A 69 -0.94 20.48 4.83
N ASP A 70 -0.64 21.78 4.97
CA ASP A 70 -1.61 22.82 5.32
C ASP A 70 -1.54 23.96 4.28
N PRO A 71 -2.40 23.92 3.24
CA PRO A 71 -2.42 24.92 2.18
C PRO A 71 -2.70 26.34 2.70
N GLU A 72 -3.57 26.49 3.71
CA GLU A 72 -3.98 27.81 4.20
C GLU A 72 -2.82 28.54 4.88
N GLN A 73 -2.05 27.84 5.70
CA GLN A 73 -0.88 28.41 6.37
C GLN A 73 0.27 28.67 5.40
N TYR A 74 0.47 27.76 4.45
CA TYR A 74 1.49 27.92 3.42
C TYR A 74 1.22 29.15 2.55
N ASP A 75 -0.01 29.32 2.06
CA ASP A 75 -0.39 30.45 1.21
C ASP A 75 -0.26 31.79 1.92
N LYS A 76 -0.63 31.87 3.20
CA LYS A 76 -0.42 33.07 4.02
C LYS A 76 1.06 33.44 4.13
N LYS A 77 1.94 32.45 4.34
CA LYS A 77 3.38 32.69 4.44
C LYS A 77 4.00 33.07 3.09
N GLU A 78 3.58 32.43 2.00
CA GLU A 78 4.03 32.78 0.64
C GLU A 78 3.63 34.21 0.27
N GLN A 79 2.40 34.64 0.60
CA GLN A 79 1.96 36.02 0.40
C GLN A 79 2.80 37.03 1.21
N LEU A 80 3.13 36.69 2.46
CA LEU A 80 4.03 37.50 3.30
C LEU A 80 5.43 37.58 2.69
N ASN A 81 6.01 36.47 2.23
CA ASN A 81 7.32 36.43 1.58
C ASN A 81 7.35 37.24 0.28
N ALA A 82 6.30 37.12 -0.55
CA ALA A 82 6.18 37.86 -1.81
C ALA A 82 6.08 39.38 -1.58
N SER A 83 5.43 39.81 -0.50
CA SER A 83 5.34 41.23 -0.13
C SER A 83 6.65 41.83 0.40
N GLN A 84 7.64 41.00 0.76
CA GLN A 84 8.94 41.43 1.31
C GLN A 84 10.07 41.41 0.28
N GLN A 85 9.89 40.80 -0.89
CA GLN A 85 10.87 40.86 -1.97
C GLN A 85 10.82 42.25 -2.64
N PRO A 86 11.95 42.97 -2.77
CA PRO A 86 11.96 44.21 -3.54
C PRO A 86 11.56 43.87 -4.98
N GLN A 87 10.54 44.55 -5.50
CA GLN A 87 10.16 44.51 -6.90
C GLN A 87 11.41 44.83 -7.74
N GLN A 88 12.12 43.81 -8.22
CA GLN A 88 13.03 43.98 -9.32
C GLN A 88 12.14 44.27 -10.52
N ASP A 89 11.92 45.57 -10.76
CA ASP A 89 11.35 46.09 -11.99
C ASP A 89 12.24 45.65 -13.15
N SER A 90 12.03 44.43 -13.62
CA SER A 90 12.65 43.93 -14.83
C SER A 90 12.21 44.88 -15.94
N ILE A 91 13.17 45.53 -16.58
CA ILE A 91 12.97 46.50 -17.67
C ILE A 91 12.00 45.92 -18.71
N LEU A 92 12.03 44.60 -18.94
CA LEU A 92 11.11 43.87 -19.80
C LEU A 92 9.62 43.99 -19.40
N SER A 93 9.27 44.00 -18.11
CA SER A 93 7.88 44.14 -17.65
C SER A 93 7.29 45.52 -17.94
N ARG A 94 8.11 46.57 -18.02
CA ARG A 94 7.65 47.93 -18.33
C ARG A 94 7.27 48.10 -19.81
N TYR A 95 7.87 47.32 -20.71
CA TYR A 95 7.63 47.43 -22.16
C TYR A 95 6.65 46.38 -22.70
N PHE A 96 6.59 45.19 -22.10
CA PHE A 96 5.81 44.06 -22.64
C PHE A 96 4.60 43.67 -21.78
N GLY A 97 4.28 44.43 -20.72
CA GLY A 97 3.24 44.07 -19.75
C GLY A 97 3.65 42.88 -18.87
N THR A 98 2.78 42.50 -17.92
CA THR A 98 2.95 41.24 -17.18
C THR A 98 2.77 40.08 -18.14
N ALA A 99 3.87 39.56 -18.66
CA ALA A 99 3.85 38.33 -19.43
C ALA A 99 3.17 37.23 -18.56
N PRO A 100 2.15 36.52 -19.07
CA PRO A 100 1.67 35.34 -18.38
C PRO A 100 2.87 34.41 -18.19
N MET A 101 3.04 33.94 -16.96
CA MET A 101 4.12 33.03 -16.61
C MET A 101 3.89 31.76 -17.41
N VAL A 102 4.55 31.65 -18.56
CA VAL A 102 4.51 30.42 -19.36
C VAL A 102 4.98 29.32 -18.42
N PRO A 103 4.23 28.22 -18.24
CA PRO A 103 4.64 27.17 -17.33
C PRO A 103 6.02 26.68 -17.79
N GLN A 104 7.06 27.01 -17.02
CA GLN A 104 8.38 26.45 -17.23
C GLN A 104 8.26 24.95 -16.97
N ILE A 105 8.28 24.18 -18.05
CA ILE A 105 8.30 22.72 -18.04
C ILE A 105 9.77 22.36 -18.26
N GLY A 106 10.46 21.98 -17.19
CA GLY A 106 11.89 21.64 -17.27
C GLY A 106 12.48 21.21 -15.92
N PRO A 107 13.63 20.50 -15.95
CA PRO A 107 14.36 20.15 -14.75
C PRO A 107 14.84 21.40 -14.00
N GLY A 108 14.75 21.37 -12.67
CA GLY A 108 15.06 22.50 -11.79
C GLY A 108 13.84 23.29 -11.28
N ARG A 109 12.62 23.05 -11.83
CA ARG A 109 11.38 23.56 -11.23
C ARG A 109 10.98 22.71 -10.03
N ILE A 110 10.70 23.37 -8.91
CA ILE A 110 10.10 22.73 -7.74
C ILE A 110 8.57 22.75 -7.95
N GLN A 111 7.97 21.58 -8.08
CA GLN A 111 6.51 21.45 -8.27
C GLN A 111 5.81 21.44 -6.92
N ARG A 112 4.84 22.33 -6.73
CA ARG A 112 3.99 22.30 -5.53
C ARG A 112 2.88 21.28 -5.70
N GLU A 113 2.66 20.48 -4.68
CA GLU A 113 1.50 19.62 -4.55
C GLU A 113 0.94 19.63 -3.13
N ASP A 114 -0.37 19.76 -3.01
CA ASP A 114 -1.05 19.77 -1.73
C ASP A 114 -1.39 18.32 -1.32
N VAL A 115 -0.81 17.85 -0.22
CA VAL A 115 -0.90 16.48 0.28
C VAL A 115 -1.77 16.45 1.52
N VAL A 116 -3.08 16.33 1.28
CA VAL A 116 -4.10 16.15 2.32
C VAL A 116 -4.63 14.71 2.33
N TYR A 117 -5.33 14.32 3.40
CA TYR A 117 -5.99 13.02 3.44
C TYR A 117 -7.03 12.92 2.29
N GLY A 118 -6.89 11.89 1.47
CA GLY A 118 -7.70 11.71 0.25
C GLY A 118 -7.08 12.30 -1.03
N SER A 119 -5.92 12.97 -0.95
CA SER A 119 -5.19 13.39 -2.15
C SER A 119 -4.67 12.19 -2.96
N SER A 120 -4.66 12.32 -4.28
CA SER A 120 -4.15 11.28 -5.20
C SER A 120 -2.66 11.01 -4.95
N ARG A 121 -1.87 12.05 -4.63
CA ARG A 121 -0.44 11.91 -4.30
C ARG A 121 -0.22 11.05 -3.07
N LEU A 122 -0.99 11.27 -2.00
CA LEU A 122 -0.89 10.46 -0.78
C LEU A 122 -1.23 8.99 -1.07
N GLN A 123 -2.29 8.75 -1.84
CA GLN A 123 -2.65 7.39 -2.26
C GLN A 123 -1.55 6.73 -3.09
N GLN A 124 -0.92 7.47 -4.01
CA GLN A 124 0.18 6.96 -4.82
C GLN A 124 1.38 6.55 -3.96
N ILE A 125 1.71 7.35 -2.93
CA ILE A 125 2.79 7.06 -2.00
C ILE A 125 2.49 5.84 -1.13
N TRP A 126 1.26 5.69 -0.64
CA TRP A 126 0.87 4.48 0.09
C TRP A 126 0.91 3.23 -0.78
N ASN A 127 0.48 3.34 -2.04
CA ASN A 127 0.55 2.23 -2.99
C ASN A 127 2.00 1.86 -3.29
N ALA A 128 2.86 2.85 -3.52
CA ALA A 128 4.30 2.67 -3.70
C ALA A 128 4.94 1.97 -2.49
N ALA A 129 4.70 2.49 -1.28
CA ALA A 129 5.21 1.90 -0.04
C ALA A 129 4.71 0.47 0.18
N ARG A 130 3.44 0.18 -0.12
CA ARG A 130 2.86 -1.16 -0.01
C ARG A 130 3.46 -2.12 -1.04
N GLN A 131 3.75 -1.65 -2.26
CA GLN A 131 4.35 -2.46 -3.30
C GLN A 131 5.81 -2.81 -2.98
N GLU A 132 6.60 -1.84 -2.50
CA GLU A 132 7.99 -2.06 -2.11
C GLU A 132 8.11 -2.91 -0.84
N GLY A 133 7.22 -2.67 0.13
CA GLY A 133 7.14 -3.46 1.37
C GLY A 133 6.45 -4.82 1.23
N SER A 134 6.11 -5.25 0.00
CA SER A 134 5.40 -6.51 -0.23
C SER A 134 6.27 -7.75 0.01
N CYS A 135 7.58 -7.65 -0.25
CA CYS A 135 8.52 -8.77 -0.21
C CYS A 135 9.72 -8.44 0.69
N LEU A 136 10.02 -9.30 1.66
CA LEU A 136 11.15 -9.14 2.56
C LEU A 136 12.17 -10.28 2.38
N TYR A 137 13.45 -9.98 2.58
CA TYR A 137 14.51 -10.98 2.58
C TYR A 137 15.47 -10.66 3.73
N LEU A 138 15.41 -11.45 4.79
CA LEU A 138 16.01 -11.12 6.08
C LEU A 138 16.82 -12.28 6.67
N PHE A 139 17.87 -11.94 7.40
CA PHE A 139 18.76 -12.84 8.11
C PHE A 139 18.81 -12.49 9.59
N GLU A 140 18.70 -13.50 10.44
CA GLU A 140 19.01 -13.37 11.86
C GLU A 140 20.47 -12.92 12.06
N GLN A 141 20.66 -11.85 12.82
CA GLN A 141 21.98 -11.36 13.15
C GLN A 141 22.57 -12.20 14.28
N PRO A 142 23.75 -12.81 14.07
CA PRO A 142 24.37 -13.65 15.07
C PRO A 142 24.84 -12.83 16.27
N ALA A 143 24.76 -13.42 17.45
CA ALA A 143 25.44 -12.89 18.64
C ALA A 143 26.96 -12.77 18.38
N ALA A 144 27.62 -11.81 19.05
CA ALA A 144 29.04 -11.52 18.86
C ALA A 144 29.93 -12.78 18.91
N LEU A 145 29.66 -13.68 19.85
CA LEU A 145 30.41 -14.93 20.03
C LEU A 145 30.40 -15.84 18.79
N GLN A 146 29.32 -15.88 18.01
CA GLN A 146 29.23 -16.75 16.84
C GLN A 146 30.20 -16.33 15.72
N ARG A 147 30.53 -15.04 15.64
CA ARG A 147 31.49 -14.52 14.65
C ARG A 147 32.91 -15.04 14.89
N GLU A 148 33.22 -15.37 16.14
CA GLU A 148 34.54 -15.87 16.57
C GLU A 148 34.64 -17.40 16.54
N THR A 149 33.54 -18.12 16.29
CA THR A 149 33.55 -19.58 16.26
C THR A 149 34.19 -20.14 14.99
N LEU A 150 34.82 -21.31 15.10
CA LEU A 150 35.45 -22.01 13.97
C LEU A 150 34.44 -22.62 12.99
N PHE A 151 33.21 -22.89 13.45
CA PHE A 151 32.19 -23.57 12.66
C PHE A 151 31.07 -22.62 12.27
N SER A 152 30.69 -22.65 10.98
CA SER A 152 29.60 -21.82 10.49
C SER A 152 28.24 -22.29 11.02
N ALA A 153 27.40 -21.33 11.40
CA ALA A 153 26.05 -21.62 11.84
C ALA A 153 25.14 -21.94 10.63
N ALA A 154 24.33 -22.99 10.77
CA ALA A 154 23.38 -23.38 9.75
C ALA A 154 22.08 -22.57 9.91
N TYR A 155 21.65 -21.89 8.85
CA TYR A 155 20.42 -21.12 8.84
C TYR A 155 19.35 -21.86 8.04
N GLU A 156 18.18 -22.02 8.64
CA GLU A 156 17.00 -22.60 8.03
C GLU A 156 16.20 -21.50 7.32
N PRO A 157 15.89 -21.63 6.02
CA PRO A 157 14.99 -20.72 5.32
C PRO A 157 13.52 -20.95 5.69
N TRP A 158 12.84 -19.87 6.05
CA TRP A 158 11.42 -19.79 6.40
C TRP A 158 10.70 -18.83 5.47
N LEU A 159 9.58 -19.26 4.87
CA LEU A 159 8.67 -18.38 4.17
C LEU A 159 7.59 -17.91 5.13
N GLY A 160 7.60 -16.62 5.49
CA GLY A 160 6.57 -15.96 6.29
C GLY A 160 5.59 -15.19 5.40
N ILE A 161 4.29 -15.31 5.66
CA ILE A 161 3.24 -14.62 4.92
C ILE A 161 2.25 -13.99 5.91
N CYS A 162 1.88 -12.75 5.65
CA CYS A 162 0.77 -12.05 6.29
C CYS A 162 -0.45 -12.12 5.37
N TYR A 163 -1.43 -12.94 5.76
CA TYR A 163 -2.73 -13.03 5.11
C TYR A 163 -3.71 -12.05 5.75
N LYS A 164 -4.51 -11.40 4.91
CA LYS A 164 -5.69 -10.66 5.34
C LYS A 164 -6.93 -11.44 4.92
N VAL A 165 -7.71 -11.82 5.93
CA VAL A 165 -9.03 -12.45 5.77
C VAL A 165 -10.06 -11.35 5.96
N GLU A 166 -10.86 -11.12 4.93
CA GLU A 166 -11.97 -10.17 4.97
C GLU A 166 -13.28 -10.95 4.90
N MET A 167 -14.06 -10.89 5.96
CA MET A 167 -15.42 -11.42 6.03
C MET A 167 -16.37 -10.24 5.80
N ALA A 168 -17.05 -10.22 4.67
CA ALA A 168 -17.85 -9.09 4.23
C ALA A 168 -19.29 -9.50 3.93
N CYS A 169 -20.23 -8.69 4.41
CA CYS A 169 -21.64 -8.67 4.08
C CYS A 169 -22.12 -7.21 4.25
N ASP A 170 -23.26 -6.98 4.91
CA ASP A 170 -23.68 -5.65 5.38
C ASP A 170 -22.64 -4.99 6.30
N VAL A 171 -21.87 -5.81 7.02
CA VAL A 171 -20.72 -5.41 7.81
C VAL A 171 -19.44 -6.06 7.29
N LYS A 172 -18.30 -5.39 7.49
CA LYS A 172 -16.98 -5.93 7.13
C LYS A 172 -16.14 -6.16 8.38
N LYS A 173 -15.62 -7.38 8.52
CA LYS A 173 -14.63 -7.77 9.52
C LYS A 173 -13.34 -8.16 8.82
N GLU A 174 -12.22 -7.60 9.28
CA GLU A 174 -10.88 -7.89 8.74
C GLU A 174 -10.01 -8.51 9.84
N GLU A 175 -9.32 -9.61 9.51
CA GLU A 175 -8.39 -10.30 10.40
C GLU A 175 -7.05 -10.53 9.70
N LEU A 176 -5.96 -10.41 10.46
CA LEU A 176 -4.60 -10.63 9.98
C LEU A 176 -4.05 -11.94 10.54
N HIS A 177 -3.65 -12.84 9.65
CA HIS A 177 -3.03 -14.11 9.99
C HIS A 177 -1.59 -14.14 9.54
N PHE A 178 -0.68 -14.18 10.50
CA PHE A 178 0.74 -14.33 10.23
C PHE A 178 1.13 -15.81 10.33
N VAL A 179 1.53 -16.39 9.21
CA VAL A 179 1.84 -17.81 9.09
C VAL A 179 3.23 -17.94 8.49
N GLY A 180 4.02 -18.89 8.98
CA GLY A 180 5.32 -19.22 8.41
C GLY A 180 5.49 -20.69 8.18
N ILE A 181 6.21 -21.06 7.12
CA ILE A 181 6.56 -22.43 6.79
C ILE A 181 8.08 -22.57 6.64
N SER A 182 8.65 -23.59 7.27
CA SER A 182 10.03 -23.96 7.00
C SER A 182 10.16 -24.57 5.61
N LEU A 183 11.08 -24.06 4.80
CA LEU A 183 11.37 -24.61 3.48
C LEU A 183 12.28 -25.86 3.54
N VAL A 184 12.71 -26.26 4.74
CA VAL A 184 13.53 -27.47 4.97
C VAL A 184 12.69 -28.60 5.54
N THR A 185 11.84 -28.33 6.53
CA THR A 185 11.05 -29.34 7.23
C THR A 185 9.58 -29.37 6.79
N GLY A 186 9.08 -28.31 6.13
CA GLY A 186 7.66 -28.16 5.82
C GLY A 186 6.78 -27.84 7.03
N ARG A 187 7.38 -27.61 8.21
CA ARG A 187 6.62 -27.27 9.41
C ARG A 187 5.99 -25.89 9.28
N ILE A 188 4.67 -25.83 9.46
CA ILE A 188 3.89 -24.59 9.50
C ILE A 188 3.80 -24.11 10.95
N VAL A 189 3.94 -22.79 11.17
CA VAL A 189 3.88 -22.11 12.46
C VAL A 189 3.00 -20.87 12.35
N SER A 190 2.07 -20.70 13.31
CA SER A 190 1.26 -19.50 13.49
C SER A 190 1.03 -19.27 15.00
N PRO A 191 1.14 -18.04 15.55
CA PRO A 191 1.53 -16.81 14.86
C PRO A 191 3.05 -16.79 14.59
N PHE A 192 3.44 -16.54 13.34
CA PHE A 192 4.86 -16.49 12.97
C PHE A 192 5.70 -15.39 13.66
N PRO A 193 5.17 -14.19 13.97
CA PRO A 193 5.93 -13.13 14.64
C PRO A 193 6.45 -13.54 16.02
N GLU A 194 5.79 -14.48 16.70
CA GLU A 194 6.27 -15.05 17.97
C GLU A 194 7.64 -15.71 17.81
N ARG A 195 7.91 -16.32 16.65
CA ARG A 195 9.20 -16.93 16.32
C ARG A 195 10.28 -15.88 16.05
N LEU A 196 9.88 -14.70 15.55
CA LEU A 196 10.79 -13.60 15.25
C LEU A 196 11.07 -12.71 16.46
N ARG A 197 10.30 -12.85 17.54
CA ARG A 197 10.38 -12.00 18.72
C ARG A 197 11.76 -12.08 19.36
N GLY A 198 12.40 -10.93 19.54
CA GLY A 198 13.72 -10.82 20.17
C GLY A 198 14.90 -11.08 19.22
N LEU A 199 14.64 -11.44 17.96
CA LEU A 199 15.69 -11.61 16.96
C LEU A 199 16.00 -10.26 16.30
N ALA A 200 17.28 -9.92 16.18
CA ALA A 200 17.73 -8.84 15.32
C ALA A 200 17.80 -9.35 13.89
N LEU A 201 17.04 -8.76 12.96
CA LEU A 201 17.00 -9.15 11.56
C LEU A 201 17.67 -8.07 10.71
N SER A 202 18.44 -8.46 9.69
CA SER A 202 18.93 -7.53 8.67
C SER A 202 18.93 -8.16 7.28
N PRO A 203 18.83 -7.36 6.21
CA PRO A 203 18.83 -7.85 4.83
C PRO A 203 20.20 -8.34 4.37
N ARG A 204 21.26 -8.09 5.14
CA ARG A 204 22.62 -8.53 4.81
C ARG A 204 22.91 -9.90 5.43
N LEU A 205 23.44 -10.81 4.60
CA LEU A 205 23.97 -12.10 5.05
C LEU A 205 25.11 -11.84 6.05
N PRO A 206 24.99 -12.30 7.31
CA PRO A 206 26.05 -12.11 8.29
C PRO A 206 27.21 -13.09 8.06
N GLU A 207 28.36 -12.76 8.64
CA GLU A 207 29.57 -13.56 8.55
C GLU A 207 29.43 -14.93 9.26
N ASN A 208 30.19 -15.92 8.81
CA ASN A 208 30.27 -17.26 9.41
C ASN A 208 28.93 -18.02 9.49
N ILE A 209 28.09 -17.87 8.47
CA ILE A 209 26.79 -18.52 8.33
C ILE A 209 26.68 -19.22 6.98
N HIS A 210 26.03 -20.38 6.96
CA HIS A 210 25.63 -21.06 5.73
C HIS A 210 24.12 -21.32 5.73
N ILE A 211 23.49 -21.15 4.56
CA ILE A 211 22.06 -21.40 4.37
C ILE A 211 21.86 -22.90 4.09
N GLN A 212 20.94 -23.53 4.82
CA GLN A 212 20.52 -24.91 4.54
C GLN A 212 19.74 -24.97 3.22
N PRO A 213 19.97 -25.99 2.37
CA PRO A 213 19.25 -26.12 1.13
C PRO A 213 17.76 -26.36 1.40
N ALA A 214 16.89 -25.59 0.74
CA ALA A 214 15.46 -25.78 0.80
C ALA A 214 15.09 -27.12 0.14
N SER A 215 14.34 -27.95 0.86
CA SER A 215 13.74 -29.18 0.33
C SER A 215 12.41 -28.90 -0.38
N ILE A 216 11.75 -27.80 -0.01
CA ILE A 216 10.45 -27.36 -0.53
C ILE A 216 10.66 -26.07 -1.32
N SER A 217 10.18 -26.05 -2.56
CA SER A 217 10.21 -24.85 -3.41
C SER A 217 9.19 -23.80 -2.95
N LEU A 218 9.41 -22.53 -3.31
CA LEU A 218 8.49 -21.44 -2.96
C LEU A 218 7.04 -21.67 -3.46
N PRO A 219 6.80 -22.11 -4.71
CA PRO A 219 5.43 -22.40 -5.17
C PRO A 219 4.77 -23.52 -4.37
N GLN A 220 5.50 -24.58 -4.05
CA GLN A 220 4.98 -25.68 -3.22
C GLN A 220 4.65 -25.21 -1.81
N ALA A 221 5.52 -24.41 -1.20
CA ALA A 221 5.29 -23.81 0.12
C ALA A 221 4.04 -22.91 0.11
N ALA A 222 3.83 -22.13 -0.95
CA ALA A 222 2.64 -21.30 -1.12
C ALA A 222 1.37 -22.16 -1.19
N SER A 223 1.35 -23.25 -1.96
CA SER A 223 0.20 -24.17 -2.01
C SER A 223 -0.07 -24.86 -0.67
N LEU A 224 0.97 -25.21 0.10
CA LEU A 224 0.80 -25.77 1.45
C LEU A 224 0.20 -24.75 2.43
N LEU A 225 0.62 -23.49 2.34
CA LEU A 225 0.07 -22.40 3.15
C LEU A 225 -1.37 -22.06 2.76
N GLU A 226 -1.68 -22.06 1.46
CA GLU A 226 -3.05 -21.91 0.96
C GLU A 226 -3.96 -23.01 1.53
N GLY A 227 -3.57 -24.29 1.40
CA GLY A 227 -4.33 -25.40 1.97
C GLY A 227 -4.40 -25.39 3.50
N TYR A 228 -3.43 -24.79 4.18
CA TYR A 228 -3.52 -24.53 5.63
C TYR A 228 -4.57 -23.45 5.94
N MET A 229 -4.56 -22.32 5.22
CA MET A 229 -5.53 -21.25 5.40
C MET A 229 -6.95 -21.70 5.05
N THR A 230 -7.15 -22.45 3.97
CA THR A 230 -8.47 -22.99 3.60
C THR A 230 -9.05 -23.89 4.69
N ARG A 231 -8.23 -24.76 5.31
CA ARG A 231 -8.67 -25.60 6.43
C ARG A 231 -9.00 -24.78 7.67
N LEU A 232 -8.14 -23.82 8.01
CA LEU A 232 -8.37 -22.93 9.15
C LEU A 232 -9.69 -22.16 8.99
N LEU A 233 -9.94 -21.61 7.80
CA LEU A 233 -11.18 -20.91 7.49
C LEU A 233 -12.38 -21.86 7.48
N ALA A 234 -12.25 -23.09 6.97
CA ALA A 234 -13.35 -24.05 6.95
C ALA A 234 -13.84 -24.48 8.36
N GLU A 235 -12.97 -24.43 9.36
CA GLU A 235 -13.28 -24.77 10.76
C GLU A 235 -13.89 -23.60 11.56
N MET A 236 -13.93 -22.38 10.99
CA MET A 236 -14.50 -21.21 11.67
C MET A 236 -16.03 -21.26 11.76
N ASP A 237 -16.57 -20.58 12.77
CA ASP A 237 -18.01 -20.38 12.88
C ASP A 237 -18.48 -19.27 11.93
N TYR A 238 -19.43 -19.62 11.07
CA TYR A 238 -20.06 -18.75 10.09
C TYR A 238 -21.51 -18.38 10.46
N GLY A 239 -21.88 -18.43 11.75
CA GLY A 239 -23.21 -17.99 12.18
C GLY A 239 -23.58 -16.56 11.72
N TRP A 240 -22.58 -15.68 11.53
CA TRP A 240 -22.78 -14.36 10.94
C TRP A 240 -23.27 -14.41 9.49
N ALA A 241 -22.80 -15.38 8.70
CA ALA A 241 -23.16 -15.54 7.30
C ALA A 241 -24.62 -15.98 7.16
N GLU A 242 -25.09 -16.84 8.07
CA GLU A 242 -26.48 -17.31 8.05
C GLU A 242 -27.45 -16.21 8.48
N GLN A 243 -27.09 -15.42 9.50
CA GLN A 243 -27.85 -14.21 9.86
C GLN A 243 -27.89 -13.20 8.71
N ALA A 244 -26.78 -13.03 7.97
CA ALA A 244 -26.75 -12.14 6.82
C ALA A 244 -27.67 -12.63 5.68
N ARG A 245 -27.76 -13.95 5.47
CA ARG A 245 -28.67 -14.56 4.49
C ARG A 245 -30.14 -14.44 4.90
N GLU A 246 -30.45 -14.55 6.20
CA GLU A 246 -31.80 -14.28 6.71
C GLU A 246 -32.21 -12.84 6.44
N ARG A 247 -31.36 -11.85 6.78
CA ARG A 247 -31.60 -10.44 6.47
C ARG A 247 -31.74 -10.19 4.97
N LEU A 248 -30.89 -10.81 4.15
CA LEU A 248 -31.00 -10.72 2.69
C LEU A 248 -32.37 -11.20 2.20
N ASN A 249 -32.87 -12.32 2.72
CA ASN A 249 -34.18 -12.83 2.33
C ASN A 249 -35.32 -11.90 2.75
N GLU A 250 -35.24 -11.29 3.93
CA GLU A 250 -36.21 -10.28 4.39
C GLU A 250 -36.20 -9.05 3.48
N GLU A 251 -35.02 -8.50 3.16
CA GLU A 251 -34.87 -7.34 2.27
C GLU A 251 -35.35 -7.65 0.84
N LEU A 252 -35.04 -8.83 0.31
CA LEU A 252 -35.54 -9.26 -1.00
C LEU A 252 -37.07 -9.40 -0.99
N ALA A 253 -37.67 -9.91 0.08
CA ALA A 253 -39.12 -10.02 0.20
C ALA A 253 -39.79 -8.63 0.21
N VAL A 254 -39.19 -7.64 0.87
CA VAL A 254 -39.67 -6.24 0.84
C VAL A 254 -39.62 -5.67 -0.58
N ILE A 255 -38.52 -5.91 -1.31
CA ILE A 255 -38.38 -5.49 -2.71
C ILE A 255 -39.45 -6.18 -3.58
N ASP A 256 -39.62 -7.49 -3.41
CA ASP A 256 -40.58 -8.28 -4.19
C ASP A 256 -42.02 -7.77 -3.99
N ILE A 257 -42.43 -7.45 -2.76
CA ILE A 257 -43.74 -6.86 -2.45
C ILE A 257 -43.91 -5.49 -3.11
N TYR A 258 -42.89 -4.61 -3.03
CA TYR A 258 -42.97 -3.27 -3.62
C TYR A 258 -43.14 -3.31 -5.15
N TYR A 259 -42.43 -4.22 -5.82
CA TYR A 259 -42.48 -4.36 -7.27
C TYR A 259 -43.64 -5.23 -7.79
N GLU A 260 -44.34 -5.97 -6.92
CA GLU A 260 -45.41 -6.90 -7.32
C GLU A 260 -46.49 -6.23 -8.17
N ASP A 261 -46.98 -5.06 -7.74
CA ASP A 261 -48.02 -4.32 -8.46
C ASP A 261 -47.47 -3.54 -9.65
N LEU A 262 -46.23 -3.04 -9.55
CA LEU A 262 -45.55 -2.32 -10.64
C LEU A 262 -45.26 -3.24 -11.83
N LEU A 263 -45.01 -4.53 -11.59
CA LEU A 263 -44.78 -5.54 -12.63
C LEU A 263 -46.05 -5.96 -13.39
N LYS A 264 -47.22 -5.47 -12.99
CA LYS A 264 -48.50 -5.68 -13.69
C LYS A 264 -48.84 -4.55 -14.67
N GLU A 265 -47.93 -3.60 -14.88
CA GLU A 265 -48.10 -2.46 -15.80
C GLU A 265 -48.37 -2.96 -17.25
N PRO A 266 -49.45 -2.49 -17.91
CA PRO A 266 -49.84 -2.94 -19.25
C PRO A 266 -48.99 -2.36 -20.39
N ASP A 267 -48.28 -1.26 -20.15
CA ASP A 267 -47.40 -0.62 -21.13
C ASP A 267 -46.04 -1.35 -21.21
N GLU A 268 -45.74 -1.95 -22.37
CA GLU A 268 -44.53 -2.78 -22.54
C GLU A 268 -43.22 -2.02 -22.35
N GLU A 269 -43.14 -0.74 -22.75
CA GLU A 269 -41.92 0.06 -22.59
C GLU A 269 -41.67 0.38 -21.12
N LYS A 270 -42.73 0.75 -20.39
CA LYS A 270 -42.64 1.01 -18.95
C LYS A 270 -42.36 -0.27 -18.16
N LEU A 271 -42.99 -1.38 -18.54
CA LEU A 271 -42.77 -2.68 -17.92
C LEU A 271 -41.32 -3.14 -18.07
N ALA A 272 -40.71 -2.93 -19.23
CA ALA A 272 -39.29 -3.24 -19.45
C ALA A 272 -38.38 -2.42 -18.53
N ALA A 273 -38.62 -1.11 -18.41
CA ALA A 273 -37.87 -0.24 -17.51
C ALA A 273 -38.03 -0.64 -16.03
N ILE A 274 -39.25 -1.00 -15.60
CA ILE A 274 -39.54 -1.46 -14.24
C ILE A 274 -38.82 -2.77 -13.94
N ARG A 275 -38.82 -3.73 -14.89
CA ARG A 275 -38.09 -5.00 -14.75
C ARG A 275 -36.60 -4.80 -14.62
N GLU A 276 -36.03 -3.90 -15.41
CA GLU A 276 -34.61 -3.56 -15.31
C GLU A 276 -34.30 -2.98 -13.93
N GLN A 277 -35.08 -2.00 -13.46
CA GLN A 277 -34.91 -1.42 -12.13
C GLN A 277 -35.03 -2.48 -11.03
N TYR A 278 -36.04 -3.34 -11.10
CA TYR A 278 -36.22 -4.46 -10.16
C TYR A 278 -35.00 -5.39 -10.13
N SER A 279 -34.49 -5.78 -11.31
CA SER A 279 -33.32 -6.65 -11.42
C SER A 279 -32.04 -5.99 -10.88
N ASN A 280 -31.87 -4.70 -11.13
CA ASN A 280 -30.75 -3.91 -10.64
C ASN A 280 -30.81 -3.79 -9.11
N ARG A 281 -32.00 -3.52 -8.55
CA ARG A 281 -32.18 -3.46 -7.09
C ARG A 281 -31.92 -4.81 -6.43
N ARG A 282 -32.47 -5.91 -6.96
CA ARG A 282 -32.16 -7.25 -6.42
C ARG A 282 -30.69 -7.59 -6.48
N SER A 283 -30.01 -7.27 -7.59
CA SER A 283 -28.58 -7.56 -7.72
C SER A 283 -27.73 -6.69 -6.79
N GLU A 284 -28.08 -5.41 -6.60
CA GLU A 284 -27.46 -4.51 -5.62
C GLU A 284 -27.62 -5.04 -4.19
N THR A 285 -28.85 -5.38 -3.77
CA THR A 285 -29.14 -5.93 -2.44
C THR A 285 -28.44 -7.26 -2.22
N THR A 286 -28.47 -8.15 -3.22
CA THR A 286 -27.74 -9.42 -3.16
C THR A 286 -26.26 -9.15 -2.99
N TRP A 287 -25.66 -8.26 -3.78
CA TRP A 287 -24.24 -7.95 -3.69
C TRP A 287 -23.84 -7.43 -2.30
N GLN A 288 -24.68 -6.61 -1.68
CA GLN A 288 -24.46 -5.99 -0.37
C GLN A 288 -24.55 -7.00 0.79
N TYR A 289 -25.58 -7.85 0.83
CA TYR A 289 -25.83 -8.74 1.97
C TYR A 289 -25.26 -10.16 1.79
N GLU A 290 -24.92 -10.57 0.57
CA GLU A 290 -24.36 -11.88 0.30
C GLU A 290 -23.01 -12.05 1.04
N PRO A 291 -22.91 -13.01 1.96
CA PRO A 291 -21.71 -13.20 2.76
C PRO A 291 -20.56 -13.70 1.90
N LYS A 292 -19.43 -13.00 1.97
CA LYS A 292 -18.22 -13.27 1.19
C LYS A 292 -17.02 -13.34 2.10
N VAL A 293 -16.13 -14.30 1.84
CA VAL A 293 -14.84 -14.41 2.50
C VAL A 293 -13.75 -14.20 1.45
N HIS A 294 -12.99 -13.12 1.60
CA HIS A 294 -11.85 -12.83 0.75
C HIS A 294 -10.55 -13.08 1.49
N LEU A 295 -9.70 -13.93 0.92
CA LEU A 295 -8.33 -14.16 1.39
C LEU A 295 -7.37 -13.44 0.46
N SER A 296 -6.54 -12.55 1.02
CA SER A 296 -5.50 -11.82 0.27
C SER A 296 -4.17 -11.87 1.01
N VAL A 297 -3.07 -11.75 0.27
CA VAL A 297 -1.73 -11.65 0.84
C VAL A 297 -1.34 -10.18 0.90
N ILE A 298 -0.91 -9.71 2.07
CA ILE A 298 -0.39 -8.34 2.25
C ILE A 298 1.13 -8.31 2.03
N THR A 299 1.86 -9.17 2.75
CA THR A 299 3.31 -9.18 2.77
C THR A 299 3.81 -10.62 2.81
N CYS A 300 4.86 -10.91 2.06
CA CYS A 300 5.63 -12.14 2.15
C CYS A 300 7.09 -11.82 2.51
N GLY A 301 7.76 -12.75 3.17
CA GLY A 301 9.15 -12.58 3.55
C GLY A 301 9.88 -13.91 3.61
N LEU A 302 11.12 -13.93 3.12
CA LEU A 302 12.02 -15.05 3.33
C LEU A 302 12.97 -14.72 4.48
N PHE A 303 12.85 -15.49 5.55
CA PHE A 303 13.59 -15.32 6.80
C PHE A 303 14.57 -16.48 6.95
N HIS A 304 15.86 -16.17 7.07
CA HIS A 304 16.89 -17.16 7.36
C HIS A 304 17.19 -17.08 8.85
N LEU A 305 16.73 -18.09 9.58
CA LEU A 305 16.82 -18.15 11.03
C LEU A 305 17.81 -19.23 11.43
N ARG A 306 18.51 -19.04 12.55
CA ARG A 306 19.43 -20.05 13.08
C ARG A 306 18.67 -21.36 13.31
N SER A 307 19.18 -22.44 12.73
CA SER A 307 18.61 -23.76 12.90
C SER A 307 18.82 -24.21 14.34
N ILE A 308 17.72 -24.45 15.06
CA ILE A 308 17.71 -25.07 16.39
C ILE A 308 17.74 -26.57 16.13
N ARG A 309 18.91 -27.11 15.77
CA ARG A 309 19.14 -28.56 15.79
C ARG A 309 19.51 -29.02 17.18
#